data_AF-A0AAD4M107-F1
#
_entry.id   AF-A0AAD4M107-F1
#
_cell.length_a   1.000
_cell.length_b   1.000
_cell.length_c   1.000
_cell.angle_alpha   90.00
_cell.angle_beta   90.00
_cell.angle_gamma   90.00
#
_symmetry.space_group_name_H-M   'P 1'
#
loop_
_entity.id
_entity.type
_entity.pdbx_description
1 polymer ?
#
loop_
_entity_poly.entity_id
_entity_poly.type
_entity_poly.pdbx_seq_one_letter_code
_entity_poly.pdbx_strand_id
1 'polypeptide(L)'
;MSSQQSPNPNHATSHALKLSPTGIISRVNGTISRLFSKIRKKQTGGRGSILHDNGTSEDHECVTISSLPDDVLLEIFNRHRLFTLNGPTDDMWEWHRLTHICRRWRYLIFASPRRLDLRLLCTDGTPVRRTLDCWPALPISIQYGRVMERTPPALKDEDNIITALEHPARTYKIKLFLTKSLFDKLAALKQQPFPALEYFSLIFHDGASVVDQGPC
;
A
#
# COMPACT_ATOMS: atom_id res chain seq x y z
N MET A 1 0.62 -73.75 -11.37
CA MET A 1 0.77 -72.57 -10.48
C MET A 1 0.41 -71.35 -11.31
N SER A 2 -0.77 -70.81 -11.05
CA SER A 2 -1.46 -69.84 -11.92
C SER A 2 -0.90 -68.43 -11.77
N SER A 3 -0.51 -67.81 -12.88
CA SER A 3 -0.17 -66.39 -12.96
C SER A 3 -1.45 -65.56 -12.92
N GLN A 4 -1.62 -64.74 -11.88
CA GLN A 4 -2.63 -63.70 -11.84
C GLN A 4 -2.11 -62.45 -12.56
N GLN A 5 -2.82 -62.05 -13.61
CA GLN A 5 -2.57 -60.85 -14.40
C GLN A 5 -3.56 -59.78 -13.94
N SER A 6 -3.04 -58.68 -13.38
CA SER A 6 -3.83 -57.57 -12.84
C SER A 6 -4.26 -56.61 -13.98
N PRO A 7 -5.50 -56.08 -13.97
CA PRO A 7 -6.00 -55.27 -15.06
C PRO A 7 -5.50 -53.82 -15.01
N ASN A 8 -5.19 -53.31 -16.19
CA ASN A 8 -4.70 -51.98 -16.51
C ASN A 8 -5.85 -50.93 -16.46
N PRO A 9 -5.79 -49.86 -15.65
CA PRO A 9 -6.81 -48.82 -15.64
C PRO A 9 -6.53 -47.75 -16.71
N ASN A 10 -7.36 -47.76 -17.74
CA ASN A 10 -7.40 -46.75 -18.79
C ASN A 10 -7.80 -45.36 -18.25
N HIS A 11 -7.01 -44.37 -18.65
CA HIS A 11 -7.41 -43.04 -19.16
C HIS A 11 -8.81 -42.50 -18.78
N ALA A 12 -8.84 -41.63 -17.78
CA ALA A 12 -9.81 -40.55 -17.70
C ALA A 12 -9.08 -39.21 -17.94
N THR A 13 -9.06 -38.76 -19.19
CA THR A 13 -8.52 -37.45 -19.58
C THR A 13 -9.49 -36.37 -19.15
N SER A 14 -9.31 -35.84 -17.93
CA SER A 14 -9.97 -34.61 -17.48
C SER A 14 -9.34 -33.42 -18.21
N HIS A 15 -10.04 -32.87 -19.20
CA HIS A 15 -9.72 -31.57 -19.79
C HIS A 15 -10.09 -30.45 -18.82
N ALA A 16 -9.30 -30.31 -17.75
CA ALA A 16 -9.28 -29.09 -16.98
C ALA A 16 -8.67 -27.99 -17.87
N LEU A 17 -9.48 -27.02 -18.27
CA LEU A 17 -9.02 -25.76 -18.86
C LEU A 17 -8.03 -25.11 -17.88
N LYS A 18 -6.73 -25.34 -18.09
CA LYS A 18 -5.64 -24.60 -17.45
C LYS A 18 -5.70 -23.16 -17.95
N LEU A 19 -6.58 -22.37 -17.36
CA LEU A 19 -6.50 -20.92 -17.44
C LEU A 19 -5.20 -20.52 -16.73
N SER A 20 -4.21 -20.11 -17.52
CA SER A 20 -2.95 -19.59 -17.00
C SER A 20 -3.24 -18.39 -16.09
N PRO A 21 -2.89 -18.44 -14.79
CA PRO A 21 -3.16 -17.35 -13.85
C PRO A 21 -2.65 -16.00 -14.38
N THR A 22 -1.54 -16.02 -15.11
CA THR A 22 -0.88 -14.86 -15.70
C THR A 22 -1.78 -14.08 -16.67
N GLY A 23 -2.65 -14.75 -17.43
CA GLY A 23 -3.52 -14.12 -18.43
C GLY A 23 -4.74 -13.39 -17.83
N ILE A 24 -5.26 -13.90 -16.70
CA ILE A 24 -6.36 -13.25 -15.97
C ILE A 24 -5.81 -12.04 -15.21
N ILE A 25 -4.62 -12.15 -14.62
CA ILE A 25 -3.99 -11.09 -13.82
C ILE A 25 -3.62 -9.86 -14.68
N SER A 26 -3.09 -10.04 -15.90
CA SER A 26 -2.78 -8.90 -16.77
C SER A 26 -4.04 -8.13 -17.22
N ARG A 27 -5.13 -8.87 -17.49
CA ARG A 27 -6.44 -8.29 -17.83
C ARG A 27 -7.08 -7.59 -16.65
N VAL A 28 -6.97 -8.15 -15.45
CA VAL A 28 -7.48 -7.53 -14.21
C VAL A 28 -6.69 -6.29 -13.85
N ASN A 29 -5.36 -6.30 -13.94
CA ASN A 29 -4.53 -5.11 -13.67
C ASN A 29 -4.80 -3.97 -14.65
N GLY A 30 -4.89 -4.27 -15.96
CA GLY A 30 -5.28 -3.28 -16.96
C GLY A 30 -6.71 -2.78 -16.75
N THR A 31 -7.60 -3.62 -16.23
CA THR A 31 -8.98 -3.22 -15.89
C THR A 31 -9.03 -2.38 -14.63
N ILE A 32 -8.24 -2.69 -13.61
CA ILE A 32 -8.15 -1.96 -12.35
C ILE A 32 -7.51 -0.58 -12.57
N SER A 33 -6.41 -0.49 -13.30
CA SER A 33 -5.83 0.80 -13.69
C SER A 33 -6.80 1.63 -14.56
N ARG A 34 -7.60 0.99 -15.42
CA ARG A 34 -8.69 1.64 -16.16
C ARG A 34 -9.88 2.02 -15.27
N LEU A 35 -10.20 1.22 -14.25
CA LEU A 35 -11.26 1.50 -13.29
C LEU A 35 -10.87 2.71 -12.44
N PHE A 36 -9.63 2.74 -11.95
CA PHE A 36 -9.07 3.87 -11.22
C PHE A 36 -8.96 5.11 -12.09
N SER A 37 -8.54 5.01 -13.35
CA SER A 37 -8.51 6.16 -14.25
C SER A 37 -9.91 6.67 -14.61
N LYS A 38 -10.90 5.79 -14.79
CA LYS A 38 -12.31 6.16 -15.00
C LYS A 38 -12.95 6.78 -13.76
N ILE A 39 -12.72 6.23 -12.57
CA ILE A 39 -13.18 6.80 -11.29
C ILE A 39 -12.55 8.18 -11.07
N ARG A 40 -11.23 8.31 -11.33
CA ARG A 40 -10.53 9.60 -11.25
C ARG A 40 -11.13 10.63 -12.22
N LYS A 41 -11.41 10.25 -13.47
CA LYS A 41 -12.04 11.13 -14.47
C LYS A 41 -13.47 11.53 -14.11
N LYS A 42 -14.29 10.61 -13.55
CA LYS A 42 -15.66 10.92 -13.13
C LYS A 42 -15.73 11.87 -11.93
N GLN A 43 -14.72 11.89 -11.06
CA GLN A 43 -14.67 12.82 -9.93
C GLN A 43 -14.15 14.22 -10.31
N THR A 44 -13.43 14.36 -11.43
CA THR A 44 -12.81 15.64 -11.83
C THR A 44 -13.60 16.46 -12.86
N GLY A 45 -14.76 15.99 -13.33
CA GLY A 45 -15.68 16.82 -14.12
C GLY A 45 -16.23 16.15 -15.37
N GLY A 46 -17.45 16.57 -15.75
CA GLY A 46 -18.02 16.34 -17.08
C GLY A 46 -19.40 15.69 -17.07
N ARG A 47 -20.44 16.53 -17.05
CA ARG A 47 -21.84 16.20 -17.36
C ARG A 47 -21.98 16.23 -18.90
N GLY A 48 -22.51 15.17 -19.51
CA GLY A 48 -22.77 15.05 -20.96
C GLY A 48 -21.78 14.09 -21.65
N SER A 49 -22.18 13.15 -22.50
CA SER A 49 -23.29 13.14 -23.45
C SER A 49 -23.78 11.71 -23.68
N ILE A 50 -25.08 11.58 -23.98
CA ILE A 50 -25.77 10.32 -24.32
C ILE A 50 -25.59 10.12 -25.83
N LEU A 51 -24.95 9.03 -26.25
CA LEU A 51 -24.98 8.56 -27.64
C LEU A 51 -25.70 7.20 -27.67
N HIS A 52 -26.72 7.13 -28.52
CA HIS A 52 -27.46 5.94 -28.88
C HIS A 52 -26.61 5.07 -29.79
N ASP A 53 -26.41 3.80 -29.40
CA ASP A 53 -25.84 2.76 -30.26
C ASP A 53 -26.81 1.57 -30.26
N ASN A 54 -27.26 1.18 -31.45
CA ASN A 54 -28.20 0.09 -31.71
C ASN A 54 -27.42 -1.01 -32.43
N GLY A 55 -27.01 -2.05 -31.70
CA GLY A 55 -26.30 -3.19 -32.29
C GLY A 55 -26.31 -4.41 -31.37
N THR A 56 -27.17 -5.38 -31.72
CA THR A 56 -27.11 -6.83 -31.41
C THR A 56 -26.41 -7.26 -30.12
N SER A 57 -27.25 -7.54 -29.11
CA SER A 57 -26.93 -8.08 -27.78
C SER A 57 -26.35 -9.48 -27.85
N GLU A 58 -25.02 -9.60 -27.91
CA GLU A 58 -24.35 -10.76 -27.31
C GLU A 58 -24.36 -10.55 -25.80
N ASP A 59 -25.04 -11.44 -25.07
CA ASP A 59 -25.10 -11.44 -23.61
C ASP A 59 -23.72 -11.77 -23.04
N HIS A 60 -22.81 -10.80 -23.05
CA HIS A 60 -21.57 -10.87 -22.32
C HIS A 60 -21.89 -10.84 -20.84
N GLU A 61 -21.81 -12.00 -20.19
CA GLU A 61 -21.91 -12.13 -18.74
C GLU A 61 -20.90 -11.19 -18.08
N CYS A 62 -21.41 -10.05 -17.61
CA CYS A 62 -20.60 -9.04 -16.97
C CYS A 62 -20.29 -9.52 -15.55
N VAL A 63 -19.10 -10.09 -15.37
CA VAL A 63 -18.60 -10.45 -14.04
C VAL A 63 -18.48 -9.17 -13.22
N THR A 64 -19.42 -8.99 -12.29
CA THR A 64 -19.40 -7.86 -11.38
C THR A 64 -18.31 -8.06 -10.33
N ILE A 65 -17.68 -6.98 -9.88
CA ILE A 65 -16.63 -7.07 -8.86
C ILE A 65 -17.13 -7.69 -7.54
N SER A 66 -18.44 -7.65 -7.33
CA SER A 66 -19.15 -8.28 -6.22
C SER A 66 -19.26 -9.80 -6.30
N SER A 67 -19.11 -10.41 -7.49
CA SER A 67 -19.16 -11.87 -7.63
C SER A 67 -17.81 -12.56 -7.44
N LEU A 68 -16.71 -11.79 -7.46
CA LEU A 68 -15.37 -12.34 -7.19
C LEU A 68 -15.30 -12.89 -5.76
N PRO A 69 -14.70 -14.07 -5.51
CA PRO A 69 -14.39 -14.56 -4.18
C PRO A 69 -13.45 -13.65 -3.37
N ASP A 70 -13.50 -13.72 -2.03
CA ASP A 70 -12.72 -12.85 -1.13
C ASP A 70 -11.20 -13.07 -1.26
N ASP A 71 -10.77 -14.32 -1.43
CA ASP A 71 -9.36 -14.71 -1.62
C ASP A 71 -8.80 -14.15 -2.93
N VAL A 72 -9.60 -14.13 -4.00
CA VAL A 72 -9.24 -13.51 -5.28
C VAL A 72 -9.10 -12.00 -5.13
N LEU A 73 -10.00 -11.34 -4.40
CA LEU A 73 -9.88 -9.90 -4.09
C LEU A 73 -8.62 -9.58 -3.28
N LEU A 74 -8.30 -10.40 -2.27
CA LEU A 74 -7.09 -10.23 -1.47
C LEU A 74 -5.81 -10.41 -2.30
N GLU A 75 -5.80 -11.37 -3.23
CA GLU A 75 -4.70 -11.56 -4.16
C GLU A 75 -4.53 -10.36 -5.10
N ILE A 76 -5.63 -9.80 -5.59
CA ILE A 76 -5.62 -8.56 -6.36
C ILE A 76 -5.01 -7.41 -5.55
N PHE A 77 -5.43 -7.21 -4.30
CA PHE A 77 -4.89 -6.15 -3.44
C PHE A 77 -3.39 -6.35 -3.19
N ASN A 78 -2.97 -7.59 -2.92
CA ASN A 78 -1.56 -7.90 -2.71
C ASN A 78 -0.73 -7.62 -3.97
N ARG A 79 -1.23 -7.94 -5.16
CA ARG A 79 -0.55 -7.60 -6.41
C ARG A 79 -0.48 -6.10 -6.66
N HIS A 80 -1.56 -5.38 -6.35
CA HIS A 80 -1.58 -3.93 -6.44
C HIS A 80 -0.53 -3.31 -5.52
N ARG A 81 -0.43 -3.78 -4.27
CA ARG A 81 0.64 -3.41 -3.32
C ARG A 81 2.03 -3.60 -3.90
N LEU A 82 2.32 -4.82 -4.38
CA LEU A 82 3.64 -5.16 -4.93
C LEU A 82 3.99 -4.31 -6.16
N PHE A 83 3.01 -3.99 -6.98
CA PHE A 83 3.20 -3.10 -8.12
C PHE A 83 3.60 -1.68 -7.70
N THR A 84 2.98 -1.15 -6.63
CA THR A 84 3.33 0.17 -6.10
C THR A 84 4.71 0.21 -5.43
N LEU A 85 5.09 -0.86 -4.72
CA LEU A 85 6.40 -0.95 -4.06
C LEU A 85 7.58 -1.02 -5.03
N ASN A 86 7.35 -1.42 -6.28
CA ASN A 86 8.40 -1.46 -7.32
C ASN A 86 8.65 -0.09 -7.98
N GLY A 87 8.02 0.98 -7.50
CA GLY A 87 8.26 2.35 -7.97
C GLY A 87 9.66 2.88 -7.57
N PRO A 88 10.17 3.91 -8.28
CA PRO A 88 11.45 4.56 -7.94
C PRO A 88 11.39 5.29 -6.58
N THR A 89 10.18 5.62 -6.16
CA THR A 89 9.83 6.15 -4.87
C THR A 89 9.33 4.98 -4.02
N ASP A 90 9.81 4.85 -2.77
CA ASP A 90 9.25 3.94 -1.73
C ASP A 90 7.85 4.47 -1.35
N ASP A 91 6.99 4.60 -2.37
CA ASP A 91 5.67 5.16 -2.30
C ASP A 91 4.79 4.14 -1.61
N MET A 92 4.24 4.55 -0.47
CA MET A 92 3.27 3.76 0.23
C MET A 92 2.08 3.51 -0.70
N TRP A 93 1.76 2.24 -0.90
CA TRP A 93 0.58 1.85 -1.63
C TRP A 93 -0.69 2.43 -0.97
N GLU A 94 -1.54 3.08 -1.76
CA GLU A 94 -2.67 3.90 -1.28
C GLU A 94 -3.89 3.06 -0.86
N TRP A 95 -3.69 2.07 0.01
CA TRP A 95 -4.73 1.13 0.44
C TRP A 95 -5.96 1.82 1.04
N HIS A 96 -5.79 3.00 1.66
CA HIS A 96 -6.90 3.78 2.21
C HIS A 96 -7.94 4.11 1.13
N ARG A 97 -7.53 4.39 -0.12
CA ARG A 97 -8.43 4.62 -1.26
C ARG A 97 -9.28 3.40 -1.57
N LEU A 98 -8.70 2.21 -1.47
CA LEU A 98 -9.41 0.95 -1.69
C LEU A 98 -10.54 0.76 -0.66
N THR A 99 -10.34 1.22 0.58
CA THR A 99 -11.38 1.17 1.63
C THR A 99 -12.59 2.07 1.34
N HIS A 100 -12.48 3.03 0.42
CA HIS A 100 -13.59 3.91 0.04
C HIS A 100 -14.41 3.38 -1.14
N ILE A 101 -14.00 2.28 -1.80
CA ILE A 101 -14.72 1.75 -2.97
C ILE A 101 -16.06 1.13 -2.57
N CYS A 102 -16.05 0.15 -1.66
CA CYS A 102 -17.26 -0.46 -1.12
C CYS A 102 -17.02 -1.07 0.26
N ARG A 103 -18.10 -1.40 0.99
CA ARG A 103 -18.03 -1.98 2.34
C ARG A 103 -17.25 -3.29 2.39
N ARG A 104 -17.41 -4.15 1.38
CA ARG A 104 -16.72 -5.44 1.28
C ARG A 104 -15.19 -5.27 1.19
N TRP A 105 -14.73 -4.33 0.38
CA TRP A 105 -13.30 -4.05 0.22
C TRP A 105 -12.68 -3.50 1.50
N ARG A 106 -13.36 -2.55 2.13
CA ARG A 106 -12.97 -2.03 3.45
C ARG A 106 -12.80 -3.16 4.47
N TYR A 107 -13.78 -4.06 4.56
CA TYR A 107 -13.75 -5.19 5.48
C TYR A 107 -12.55 -6.10 5.22
N LEU A 108 -12.35 -6.53 3.96
CA LEU A 108 -11.26 -7.44 3.61
C LEU A 108 -9.87 -6.86 3.90
N ILE A 109 -9.70 -5.57 3.61
CA ILE A 109 -8.44 -4.86 3.88
C ILE A 109 -8.16 -4.89 5.38
N PHE A 110 -9.10 -4.41 6.21
CA PHE A 110 -8.90 -4.38 7.65
C PHE A 110 -8.86 -5.74 8.33
N ALA A 111 -9.45 -6.78 7.73
CA ALA A 111 -9.35 -8.16 8.20
C ALA A 111 -7.98 -8.79 7.88
N SER A 112 -7.20 -8.19 6.97
CA SER A 112 -5.94 -8.76 6.46
C SER A 112 -4.71 -7.85 6.62
N PRO A 113 -4.49 -7.17 7.78
CA PRO A 113 -3.46 -6.16 7.91
C PRO A 113 -2.05 -6.70 7.70
N ARG A 114 -1.75 -7.91 8.19
CA ARG A 114 -0.43 -8.55 8.00
C ARG A 114 -0.20 -9.00 6.56
N ARG A 115 -1.20 -9.65 5.93
CA ARG A 115 -1.10 -10.17 4.56
C ARG A 115 -0.89 -9.03 3.54
N LEU A 116 -1.55 -7.90 3.79
CA LEU A 116 -1.49 -6.73 2.93
C LEU A 116 -0.46 -5.70 3.41
N ASP A 117 0.27 -5.99 4.49
CA ASP A 117 1.23 -5.07 5.10
C ASP A 117 0.67 -3.65 5.29
N LEU A 118 -0.49 -3.57 5.93
CA LEU A 118 -1.15 -2.31 6.22
C LEU A 118 -0.40 -1.57 7.31
N ARG A 119 0.08 -0.38 6.96
CA ARG A 119 0.78 0.52 7.87
C ARG A 119 0.24 1.94 7.71
N LEU A 120 0.24 2.68 8.80
CA LEU A 120 0.01 4.13 8.81
C LEU A 120 1.35 4.81 8.60
N LEU A 121 1.52 5.47 7.46
CA LEU A 121 2.71 6.26 7.20
C LEU A 121 2.54 7.67 7.75
N CYS A 122 3.50 8.07 8.57
CA CYS A 122 3.65 9.44 9.05
C CYS A 122 4.80 10.08 8.28
N THR A 123 4.49 11.08 7.44
CA THR A 123 5.49 11.86 6.70
C THR A 123 5.32 13.35 6.91
N ASP A 124 6.24 14.13 6.36
CA ASP A 124 6.20 15.60 6.33
C ASP A 124 4.79 16.13 6.00
N GLY A 125 4.26 17.01 6.84
CA GLY A 125 2.93 17.62 6.69
C GLY A 125 1.75 16.74 7.11
N THR A 126 1.95 15.47 7.49
CA THR A 126 0.85 14.60 7.95
C THR A 126 0.44 14.96 9.37
N PRO A 127 -0.84 15.26 9.65
CA PRO A 127 -1.33 15.51 11.00
C PRO A 127 -1.47 14.18 11.77
N VAL A 128 -0.35 13.68 12.30
CA VAL A 128 -0.23 12.33 12.88
C VAL A 128 -1.34 12.02 13.87
N ARG A 129 -1.60 12.92 14.83
CA ARG A 129 -2.62 12.71 15.87
C ARG A 129 -4.00 12.41 15.28
N ARG A 130 -4.45 13.24 14.34
CA ARG A 130 -5.73 13.05 13.65
C ARG A 130 -5.76 11.74 12.86
N THR A 131 -4.65 11.37 12.23
CA THR A 131 -4.55 10.11 11.50
C THR A 131 -4.67 8.93 12.47
N LEU A 132 -3.92 8.92 13.58
CA LEU A 132 -3.94 7.82 14.55
C LEU A 132 -5.30 7.65 15.23
N ASP A 133 -6.05 8.73 15.45
CA ASP A 133 -7.40 8.70 16.03
C ASP A 133 -8.46 8.12 15.06
N CYS A 134 -8.26 8.26 13.75
CA CYS A 134 -9.23 7.82 12.74
C CYS A 134 -9.12 6.34 12.36
N TRP A 135 -7.95 5.73 12.55
CA TRP A 135 -7.65 4.39 12.06
C TRP A 135 -7.53 3.40 13.21
N PRO A 136 -7.82 2.10 12.97
CA PRO A 136 -7.59 1.06 13.97
C PRO A 136 -6.11 0.98 14.36
N ALA A 137 -5.78 0.12 15.33
CA ALA A 137 -4.43 -0.08 15.88
C ALA A 137 -3.43 -0.73 14.89
N LEU A 138 -3.32 -0.17 13.68
CA LEU A 138 -2.40 -0.56 12.62
C LEU A 138 -0.96 -0.18 12.99
N PRO A 139 0.04 -0.94 12.51
CA PRO A 139 1.45 -0.58 12.61
C PRO A 139 1.73 0.82 12.03
N ILE A 140 2.70 1.52 12.61
CA ILE A 140 3.08 2.88 12.23
C ILE A 140 4.46 2.84 11.56
N SER A 141 4.57 3.46 10.39
CA SER A 141 5.84 3.75 9.72
C SER A 141 6.09 5.25 9.82
N ILE A 142 7.20 5.63 10.43
CA ILE A 142 7.61 7.03 10.60
C ILE A 142 8.70 7.31 9.57
N GLN A 143 8.44 8.22 8.64
CA GLN A 143 9.38 8.59 7.58
C GLN A 143 9.36 10.10 7.37
N TYR A 144 10.33 10.79 7.97
CA TYR A 144 10.44 12.25 7.90
C TYR A 144 11.78 12.68 7.33
N GLY A 145 11.72 13.73 6.51
CA GLY A 145 12.83 14.19 5.68
C GLY A 145 12.98 13.37 4.40
N ARG A 146 13.32 14.06 3.31
CA ARG A 146 13.54 13.44 2.01
C ARG A 146 15.02 13.17 1.82
N VAL A 147 15.38 11.88 1.79
CA VAL A 147 16.76 11.42 1.56
C VAL A 147 17.37 12.07 0.32
N MET A 148 16.61 12.12 -0.77
CA MET A 148 17.11 12.63 -2.05
C MET A 148 17.30 14.15 -2.03
N GLU A 149 16.44 14.87 -1.31
CA GLU A 149 16.48 16.33 -1.25
C GLU A 149 17.35 16.84 -0.10
N ARG A 150 17.88 15.92 0.74
CA ARG A 150 18.61 16.22 1.99
C ARG A 150 17.92 17.27 2.86
N THR A 151 16.61 17.38 2.72
CA THR A 151 15.83 18.42 3.37
C THR A 151 15.36 17.88 4.71
N PRO A 152 15.76 18.50 5.83
CA PRO A 152 15.31 18.07 7.15
C PRO A 152 13.80 18.29 7.30
N PRO A 153 13.15 17.60 8.26
CA PRO A 153 11.75 17.83 8.58
C PRO A 153 11.53 19.29 9.00
N ALA A 154 10.36 19.85 8.70
CA ALA A 154 10.03 21.19 9.22
C ALA A 154 9.88 21.14 10.74
N LEU A 155 10.16 22.25 11.44
CA LEU A 155 10.02 22.30 12.91
C LEU A 155 8.63 21.87 13.40
N LYS A 156 7.57 22.20 12.66
CA LYS A 156 6.19 21.78 12.95
C LYS A 156 5.97 20.27 12.83
N ASP A 157 6.81 19.59 12.08
CA ASP A 157 6.74 18.14 11.87
C ASP A 157 7.43 17.37 13.00
N GLU A 158 8.34 18.01 13.76
CA GLU A 158 8.97 17.37 14.92
C GLU A 158 7.94 16.90 15.95
N ASP A 159 6.93 17.72 16.24
CA ASP A 159 5.89 17.35 17.22
C ASP A 159 5.03 16.18 16.71
N ASN A 160 4.84 16.07 15.39
CA ASN A 160 4.18 14.92 14.78
C ASN A 160 5.04 13.65 14.89
N ILE A 161 6.37 13.77 14.76
CA ILE A 161 7.31 12.65 14.97
C ILE A 161 7.25 12.18 16.42
N ILE A 162 7.32 13.09 17.38
CA ILE A 162 7.22 12.77 18.80
C ILE A 162 5.89 12.09 19.10
N THR A 163 4.77 12.64 18.61
CA THR A 163 3.44 12.04 18.76
C THR A 163 3.38 10.60 18.22
N ALA A 164 4.01 10.32 17.07
CA ALA A 164 4.05 8.96 16.53
C ALA A 164 4.87 8.01 17.41
N LEU A 165 5.99 8.48 17.98
CA LEU A 165 6.88 7.70 18.83
C LEU A 165 6.32 7.39 20.22
N GLU A 166 5.31 8.15 20.68
CA GLU A 166 4.53 7.85 21.89
C GLU A 166 3.72 6.54 21.80
N HIS A 167 3.68 5.89 20.63
CA HIS A 167 3.02 4.60 20.41
C HIS A 167 4.02 3.45 20.13
N PRO A 168 4.94 3.13 21.06
CA PRO A 168 6.04 2.21 20.81
C PRO A 168 5.61 0.79 20.44
N ALA A 169 4.46 0.35 20.96
CA ALA A 169 3.88 -0.96 20.63
C ALA A 169 3.39 -1.10 19.18
N ARG A 170 3.18 0.03 18.48
CA ARG A 170 2.70 0.07 17.09
C ARG A 170 3.76 0.50 16.11
N THR A 171 4.81 1.18 16.57
CA THR A 171 5.88 1.67 15.69
C THR A 171 6.70 0.51 15.14
N TYR A 172 6.64 0.38 13.82
CA TYR A 172 7.20 -0.74 13.08
C TYR A 172 8.44 -0.35 12.26
N LYS A 173 8.44 0.85 11.68
CA LYS A 173 9.56 1.37 10.86
C LYS A 173 9.82 2.81 11.27
N ILE A 174 11.09 3.16 11.49
CA ILE A 174 11.54 4.52 11.74
C ILE A 174 12.64 4.87 10.74
N LYS A 175 12.44 5.95 10.00
CA LYS A 175 13.43 6.53 9.10
C LYS A 175 13.40 8.05 9.24
N LEU A 176 14.40 8.62 9.91
CA LEU A 176 14.40 10.04 10.25
C LEU A 176 15.67 10.73 9.75
N PHE A 177 15.49 11.90 9.14
CA PHE A 177 16.55 12.91 9.06
C PHE A 177 16.55 13.75 10.33
N LEU A 178 17.64 13.68 11.08
CA LEU A 178 17.78 14.34 12.36
C LEU A 178 18.38 15.72 12.20
N THR A 179 17.63 16.71 12.67
CA THR A 179 18.14 18.00 13.11
C THR A 179 18.66 17.88 14.54
N LYS A 180 19.48 18.83 14.98
CA LYS A 180 19.92 18.91 16.37
C LYS A 180 18.73 19.01 17.34
N SER A 181 17.75 19.86 17.03
CA SER A 181 16.53 20.03 17.83
C SER A 181 15.72 18.75 17.96
N LEU A 182 15.51 18.00 16.87
CA LEU A 182 14.80 16.74 16.90
C LEU A 182 15.56 15.69 17.71
N PHE A 183 16.89 15.62 17.57
CA PHE A 183 17.71 14.72 18.37
C PHE A 183 17.58 15.01 19.88
N ASP A 184 17.64 16.28 20.28
CA ASP A 184 17.46 16.67 21.68
C ASP A 184 16.07 16.28 22.21
N LYS A 185 15.01 16.46 21.41
CA LYS A 185 13.64 16.01 21.75
C LYS A 185 13.56 14.48 21.89
N LEU A 186 14.20 13.73 21.00
CA LEU A 186 14.24 12.26 21.06
C LEU A 186 15.00 11.76 22.29
N ALA A 187 16.10 12.43 22.65
CA ALA A 187 16.88 12.12 23.84
C ALA A 187 16.08 12.37 25.13
N ALA A 188 15.18 13.36 25.13
CA ALA A 188 14.28 13.65 26.24
C ALA A 188 13.09 12.67 26.34
N LEU A 189 12.79 11.91 25.28
CA LEU A 189 11.68 10.96 25.27
C LEU A 189 11.98 9.79 26.21
N LYS A 190 11.04 9.47 27.10
CA LYS A 190 11.20 8.33 28.00
C LYS A 190 11.32 7.04 27.19
N GLN A 191 12.45 6.35 27.35
CA GLN A 191 12.75 5.13 26.62
C GLN A 191 11.82 3.99 27.08
N GLN A 192 10.80 3.70 26.28
CA GLN A 192 10.15 2.39 26.26
C GLN A 192 10.71 1.60 25.08
N PRO A 193 10.90 0.28 25.21
CA PRO A 193 11.30 -0.55 24.08
C PRO A 193 10.23 -0.49 22.98
N PHE A 194 10.65 -0.63 21.72
CA PHE A 194 9.76 -0.71 20.57
C PHE A 194 9.61 -2.17 20.13
N PRO A 195 8.69 -2.95 20.74
CA PRO A 195 8.62 -4.40 20.50
C PRO A 195 8.20 -4.78 19.08
N ALA A 196 7.59 -3.86 18.32
CA ALA A 196 7.13 -4.08 16.96
C ALA A 196 8.11 -3.54 15.89
N LEU A 197 9.24 -2.94 16.29
CA LEU A 197 10.17 -2.27 15.38
C LEU A 197 11.01 -3.29 14.62
N GLU A 198 10.84 -3.33 13.30
CA GLU A 198 11.64 -4.18 12.41
C GLU A 198 12.70 -3.41 11.64
N TYR A 199 12.54 -2.09 11.50
CA TYR A 199 13.49 -1.25 10.77
C TYR A 199 13.71 0.09 11.44
N PHE A 200 14.99 0.45 11.59
CA PHE A 200 15.43 1.70 12.20
C PHE A 200 16.58 2.33 11.39
N SER A 201 16.43 3.59 11.01
CA SER A 201 17.46 4.37 10.34
C SER A 201 17.39 5.83 10.77
N LEU A 202 18.52 6.35 11.25
CA LEU A 202 18.71 7.77 11.59
C LEU A 202 19.82 8.32 10.70
N ILE A 203 19.55 9.46 10.07
CA ILE A 203 20.52 10.16 9.22
C ILE A 203 20.69 11.56 9.77
N PHE A 204 21.88 11.89 10.23
CA PHE A 204 22.17 13.23 10.75
C PHE A 204 22.41 14.19 9.60
N HIS A 205 21.78 15.36 9.67
CA HIS A 205 22.14 16.46 8.79
C HIS A 205 23.40 17.13 9.33
N ASP A 206 24.57 16.69 8.84
CA ASP A 206 25.82 17.32 9.19
C ASP A 206 25.83 18.73 8.59
N GLY A 207 25.78 19.75 9.44
CA GLY A 207 25.57 21.14 9.09
C GLY A 207 26.74 21.79 8.36
N ALA A 208 27.50 21.03 7.57
CA ALA A 208 28.47 21.56 6.63
C ALA A 208 27.72 22.32 5.52
N SER A 209 27.31 23.54 5.87
CA SER A 209 27.00 24.58 4.91
C SER A 209 28.15 24.62 3.91
N VAL A 210 27.86 24.35 2.64
CA VAL A 210 28.70 24.83 1.55
C VAL A 210 28.74 26.35 1.73
N VAL A 211 29.83 26.83 2.31
CA VAL A 211 30.18 28.25 2.26
C VAL A 211 30.50 28.50 0.80
N ASP A 212 29.50 28.98 0.06
CA ASP A 212 29.71 29.55 -1.26
C ASP A 212 30.56 30.81 -1.06
N GLN A 213 31.88 30.66 -1.15
CA GLN A 213 32.79 31.78 -1.28
C GLN A 213 32.55 32.36 -2.67
N GLY A 214 31.69 33.39 -2.74
CA GLY A 214 31.53 34.19 -3.93
C GLY A 214 32.88 34.75 -4.41
N PRO A 215 33.02 35.02 -5.72
CA PRO A 215 34.28 35.43 -6.30
C PRO A 215 34.71 36.80 -5.77
N CYS A 216 36.00 36.90 -5.45
CA CYS A 216 36.69 38.15 -5.08
C CYS A 216 36.53 39.24 -6.15
#